data_AF-A0A6C0DA34-F1
#
_entry.id   AF-A0A6C0DA34-F1
#
_cell.length_a   1.000
_cell.length_b   1.000
_cell.length_c   1.000
_cell.angle_alpha   90.00
_cell.angle_beta   90.00
_cell.angle_gamma   90.00
#
_symmetry.space_group_name_H-M   'P 1'
#
loop_
_entity.id
_entity.type
_entity.pdbx_description
1 polymer ?
#
loop_
_entity_poly.entity_id
_entity_poly.type
_entity_poly.pdbx_seq_one_letter_code
_entity_poly.pdbx_strand_id
1 'polypeptide(L)'
;MNAIEEEKNNLRTRCGYKPSECIFSFERNLSDAGAVAIGKCLHFGIDLVCSGGLHTFFKILWEYSLNHINIGSPRVFMYLNKRMKEIDELVKTYPDETLYNNTNFQSKIGEMILILHDAPKHPKLTWPKVGVETHNESWIRGLESAIDTEIVNKVWKPDGDLKILKTVGNEICKNLADHSLERVLFWMKFTYEEESKVKKENSKNSLSTVDRSSGGKSKNEVGYYFLSLFSEFYKELAKKQQIRMHEEFLSLIEIFRAHDLRFTNSFKRNLLGLMARILCEVPRWKIPAANSLVKDPVVISRAIQQIPKFFHEVLQYPSVSSGNLSKMLKKKGKIDSIKKDSKKLSMEEQFEAFDKAMEVYMSK
;
A
#
# COMPACT_ATOMS: atom_id res chain seq x y z
N MET A 1 22.45 28.90 -5.05
CA MET A 1 21.23 28.15 -4.66
C MET A 1 20.05 28.86 -5.29
N ASN A 2 19.21 28.15 -6.04
CA ASN A 2 18.11 28.76 -6.79
C ASN A 2 17.00 29.21 -5.82
N ALA A 3 16.40 30.38 -6.04
CA ALA A 3 15.27 30.89 -5.23
C ALA A 3 14.11 29.88 -5.06
N ILE A 4 13.97 28.95 -6.01
CA ILE A 4 13.00 27.84 -5.97
C ILE A 4 13.32 26.80 -4.89
N GLU A 5 14.59 26.60 -4.51
CA GLU A 5 15.00 25.70 -3.42
C GLU A 5 14.77 26.33 -2.05
N GLU A 6 14.98 27.64 -1.91
CA GLU A 6 14.66 28.37 -0.67
C GLU A 6 13.15 28.39 -0.40
N GLU A 7 12.33 28.61 -1.44
CA GLU A 7 10.88 28.61 -1.32
C GLU A 7 10.34 27.21 -0.94
N LYS A 8 10.93 26.13 -1.49
CA LYS A 8 10.62 24.74 -1.08
C LYS A 8 11.02 24.44 0.36
N ASN A 9 12.13 24.99 0.85
CA ASN A 9 12.59 24.81 2.22
C ASN A 9 11.73 25.56 3.25
N ASN A 10 10.95 26.55 2.81
CA ASN A 10 10.05 27.34 3.66
C ASN A 10 8.59 26.86 3.67
N LEU A 11 8.23 25.87 2.84
CA LEU A 11 6.88 25.31 2.89
C LEU A 11 6.67 24.51 4.18
N ARG A 12 5.58 24.82 4.88
CA ARG A 12 5.18 24.22 6.14
C ARG A 12 3.72 23.79 6.09
N THR A 13 3.37 22.78 6.88
CA THR A 13 1.98 22.44 7.16
C THR A 13 1.31 23.57 7.95
N ARG A 14 0.00 23.47 8.16
CA ARG A 14 -0.79 24.45 8.90
C ARG A 14 -0.25 24.66 10.32
N CYS A 15 0.12 23.59 11.01
CA CYS A 15 0.79 23.67 12.32
C CYS A 15 2.30 24.00 12.26
N GLY A 16 2.85 24.35 11.09
CA GLY A 16 4.23 24.80 10.97
C GLY A 16 5.29 23.69 10.83
N TYR A 17 4.89 22.43 10.59
CA TYR A 17 5.85 21.33 10.41
C TYR A 17 6.36 21.23 8.98
N LYS A 18 7.51 20.59 8.76
CA LYS A 18 7.87 20.18 7.41
C LYS A 18 6.90 19.10 6.93
N PRO A 19 6.45 19.14 5.66
CA PRO A 19 5.59 18.10 5.08
C PRO A 19 6.08 16.66 5.30
N SER A 20 7.39 16.42 5.13
CA SER A 20 8.01 15.11 5.33
C SER A 20 8.01 14.67 6.80
N GLU A 21 8.24 15.58 7.74
CA GLU A 21 8.24 15.33 9.18
C GLU A 21 6.82 15.00 9.67
N CYS A 22 5.81 15.74 9.17
CA CYS A 22 4.40 15.48 9.49
C CYS A 22 3.96 14.09 8.98
N ILE A 23 4.26 13.76 7.71
CA ILE A 23 3.96 12.44 7.13
C ILE A 23 4.66 11.31 7.89
N PHE A 24 5.96 11.45 8.17
CA PHE A 24 6.73 10.44 8.90
C PHE A 24 6.18 10.24 10.31
N SER A 25 5.86 11.33 11.00
CA SER A 25 5.29 11.27 12.35
C SER A 25 3.93 10.59 12.35
N PHE A 26 3.08 10.89 11.37
CA PHE A 26 1.80 10.19 11.20
C PHE A 26 1.98 8.68 10.99
N GLU A 27 2.81 8.26 10.02
CA GLU A 27 3.07 6.84 9.72
C GLU A 27 3.66 6.08 10.92
N ARG A 28 4.58 6.70 11.65
CA ARG A 28 5.17 6.12 12.86
C ARG A 28 4.13 5.91 13.95
N ASN A 29 3.35 6.95 14.27
CA ASN A 29 2.37 6.88 15.35
C ASN A 29 1.17 5.98 15.02
N LEU A 30 0.89 5.67 13.74
CA LEU A 30 -0.04 4.61 13.37
C LEU A 30 0.41 3.22 13.87
N SER A 31 1.73 2.99 13.97
CA SER A 31 2.31 1.70 14.39
C SER A 31 2.53 1.61 15.90
N ASP A 32 2.79 2.73 16.55
CA ASP A 32 3.04 2.81 17.99
C ASP A 32 1.75 2.53 18.77
N ALA A 33 1.87 2.00 19.99
CA ALA A 33 0.73 1.68 20.84
C ALA A 33 0.50 2.75 21.93
N GLY A 34 -0.76 2.86 22.39
CA GLY A 34 -1.14 3.65 23.56
C GLY A 34 -1.72 5.03 23.24
N ALA A 35 -2.34 5.64 24.24
CA ALA A 35 -3.12 6.87 24.08
C ALA A 35 -2.30 8.07 23.55
N VAL A 36 -1.03 8.16 23.93
CA VAL A 36 -0.14 9.23 23.45
C VAL A 36 0.14 9.08 21.95
N ALA A 37 0.35 7.85 21.48
CA ALA A 37 0.54 7.57 20.05
C ALA A 37 -0.72 7.91 19.26
N ILE A 38 -1.91 7.53 19.76
CA ILE A 38 -3.20 7.88 19.17
C ILE A 38 -3.35 9.40 19.04
N GLY A 39 -3.12 10.15 20.12
CA GLY A 39 -3.23 11.60 20.11
C GLY A 39 -2.30 12.26 19.09
N LYS A 40 -1.04 11.82 19.02
CA LYS A 40 -0.08 12.28 17.99
C LYS A 40 -0.52 11.90 16.58
N CYS A 41 -1.03 10.67 16.41
CA CYS A 41 -1.52 10.18 15.13
C CYS A 41 -2.70 11.02 14.62
N LEU A 42 -3.64 11.37 15.50
CA LEU A 42 -4.75 12.27 15.20
C LEU A 42 -4.25 13.67 14.83
N HIS A 43 -3.36 14.25 15.65
CA HIS A 43 -2.77 15.56 15.40
C HIS A 43 -2.10 15.66 14.02
N PHE A 44 -1.12 14.81 13.74
CA PHE A 44 -0.38 14.85 12.48
C PHE A 44 -1.26 14.45 11.28
N GLY A 45 -2.18 13.50 11.46
CA GLY A 45 -3.12 13.11 10.41
C GLY A 45 -4.08 14.24 10.03
N ILE A 46 -4.60 14.97 11.01
CA ILE A 46 -5.52 16.09 10.80
C ILE A 46 -4.77 17.31 10.25
N ASP A 47 -3.60 17.65 10.78
CA ASP A 47 -2.74 18.72 10.23
C ASP A 47 -2.39 18.46 8.76
N LEU A 48 -2.03 17.21 8.43
CA LEU A 48 -1.79 16.81 7.04
C LEU A 48 -3.02 17.07 6.14
N VAL A 49 -4.22 16.69 6.60
CA VAL A 49 -5.47 16.89 5.85
C VAL A 49 -5.79 18.37 5.69
N CYS A 50 -5.79 19.14 6.78
CA CYS A 50 -6.08 20.58 6.80
C CYS A 50 -5.02 21.43 6.08
N SER A 51 -3.87 20.85 5.76
CA SER A 51 -2.82 21.44 4.92
C SER A 51 -3.00 21.14 3.41
N GLY A 52 -4.15 20.59 3.00
CA GLY A 52 -4.43 20.17 1.63
C GLY A 52 -3.79 18.83 1.24
N GLY A 53 -3.41 18.01 2.23
CA GLY A 53 -2.74 16.73 2.06
C GLY A 53 -3.66 15.51 1.97
N LEU A 54 -4.97 15.68 1.77
CA LEU A 54 -5.97 14.60 1.82
C LEU A 54 -5.63 13.40 0.90
N HIS A 55 -5.17 13.67 -0.32
CA HIS A 55 -4.77 12.61 -1.26
C HIS A 55 -3.61 11.76 -0.69
N THR A 56 -2.62 12.42 -0.08
CA THR A 56 -1.47 11.77 0.54
C THR A 56 -1.86 11.00 1.78
N PHE A 57 -2.73 11.58 2.61
CA PHE A 57 -3.34 10.91 3.74
C PHE A 57 -3.99 9.60 3.32
N PHE A 58 -4.87 9.62 2.31
CA PHE A 58 -5.49 8.40 1.78
C PHE A 58 -4.48 7.37 1.26
N LYS A 59 -3.45 7.82 0.54
CA LYS A 59 -2.37 6.95 0.07
C LYS A 59 -1.65 6.27 1.25
N ILE A 60 -1.36 7.01 2.32
CA ILE A 60 -0.74 6.46 3.54
C ILE A 60 -1.65 5.42 4.18
N LEU A 61 -2.96 5.67 4.31
CA LEU A 61 -3.88 4.68 4.89
C LEU A 61 -3.91 3.37 4.09
N TRP A 62 -3.90 3.46 2.76
CA TRP A 62 -3.84 2.30 1.87
C TRP A 62 -2.52 1.53 1.99
N GLU A 63 -1.39 2.25 1.94
CA GLU A 63 -0.06 1.65 2.09
C GLU A 63 0.11 1.01 3.46
N TYR A 64 -0.36 1.68 4.52
CA TYR A 64 -0.31 1.18 5.88
C TYR A 64 -1.16 -0.09 6.03
N SER A 65 -2.38 -0.07 5.50
CA SER A 65 -3.29 -1.22 5.54
C SER A 65 -2.70 -2.44 4.83
N LEU A 66 -2.06 -2.28 3.66
CA LEU A 66 -1.38 -3.40 2.99
C LEU A 66 -0.12 -3.88 3.71
N ASN A 67 0.68 -2.97 4.26
CA ASN A 67 1.99 -3.33 4.81
C ASN A 67 1.93 -3.83 6.25
N HIS A 68 0.98 -3.33 7.05
CA HIS A 68 0.97 -3.54 8.49
C HIS A 68 -0.31 -4.19 9.02
N ILE A 69 -1.44 -4.15 8.30
CA ILE A 69 -2.69 -4.80 8.71
C ILE A 69 -2.90 -6.10 7.93
N ASN A 70 -2.92 -6.00 6.59
CA ASN A 70 -3.09 -7.08 5.62
C ASN A 70 -4.17 -8.11 6.03
N ILE A 71 -3.82 -9.39 6.13
CA ILE A 71 -4.73 -10.47 6.52
C ILE A 71 -5.18 -10.38 7.97
N GLY A 72 -4.54 -9.55 8.80
CA GLY A 72 -4.97 -9.30 10.18
C GLY A 72 -6.40 -8.75 10.25
N SER A 73 -6.78 -7.88 9.30
CA SER A 73 -8.15 -7.38 9.17
C SER A 73 -8.51 -7.05 7.71
N PRO A 74 -8.90 -8.05 6.90
CA PRO A 74 -9.28 -7.83 5.50
C PRO A 74 -10.47 -6.86 5.34
N ARG A 75 -11.32 -6.75 6.36
CA ARG A 75 -12.45 -5.79 6.39
C ARG A 75 -12.01 -4.33 6.33
N VAL A 76 -10.78 -4.01 6.70
CA VAL A 76 -10.29 -2.62 6.65
C VAL A 76 -10.33 -2.08 5.22
N PHE A 77 -10.10 -2.92 4.20
CA PHE A 77 -10.08 -2.50 2.81
C PHE A 77 -11.47 -2.09 2.32
N MET A 78 -12.49 -2.87 2.69
CA MET A 78 -13.89 -2.55 2.42
C MET A 78 -14.31 -1.25 3.12
N TYR A 79 -13.96 -1.12 4.40
CA TYR A 79 -14.25 0.09 5.18
C TYR A 79 -13.61 1.33 4.57
N LEU A 80 -12.30 1.29 4.27
CA LEU A 80 -11.58 2.42 3.67
C LEU A 80 -12.15 2.80 2.30
N ASN A 81 -12.45 1.82 1.44
CA ASN A 81 -13.03 2.08 0.13
C ASN A 81 -14.37 2.84 0.24
N LYS A 82 -15.23 2.43 1.18
CA LYS A 82 -16.49 3.12 1.45
C LYS A 82 -16.26 4.53 2.00
N ARG A 83 -15.43 4.69 3.03
CA ARG A 83 -15.23 5.98 3.70
C ARG A 83 -14.55 7.02 2.83
N MET A 84 -13.59 6.61 2.00
CA MET A 84 -12.94 7.54 1.08
C MET A 84 -13.91 8.06 0.02
N LYS A 85 -14.85 7.24 -0.48
CA LYS A 85 -15.90 7.71 -1.40
C LYS A 85 -16.82 8.74 -0.74
N GLU A 86 -17.28 8.46 0.49
CA GLU A 86 -18.10 9.40 1.26
C GLU A 86 -17.37 10.73 1.52
N ILE A 87 -16.06 10.69 1.74
CA ILE A 87 -15.24 11.91 1.90
C ILE A 87 -15.04 12.62 0.57
N ASP A 88 -14.76 11.89 -0.51
CA ASP A 88 -14.63 12.46 -1.86
C ASP A 88 -15.93 13.17 -2.30
N GLU A 89 -17.10 12.72 -1.84
CA GLU A 89 -18.38 13.43 -1.99
C GLU A 89 -18.42 14.74 -1.20
N LEU A 90 -18.05 14.72 0.09
CA LEU A 90 -18.00 15.94 0.92
C LEU A 90 -17.04 16.99 0.34
N VAL A 91 -15.88 16.56 -0.16
CA VAL A 91 -14.88 17.44 -0.79
C VAL A 91 -15.43 18.12 -2.05
N LYS A 92 -16.33 17.48 -2.79
CA LYS A 92 -17.00 18.10 -3.95
C LYS A 92 -18.07 19.10 -3.53
N THR A 93 -18.68 18.91 -2.37
CA THR A 93 -19.79 19.74 -1.87
C THR A 93 -19.31 21.01 -1.16
N TYR A 94 -18.24 20.93 -0.37
CA TYR A 94 -17.80 22.02 0.50
C TYR A 94 -16.42 22.55 0.10
N PRO A 95 -16.22 23.88 0.09
CA PRO A 95 -14.89 24.48 0.04
C PRO A 95 -14.04 24.10 1.26
N ASP A 96 -12.71 24.12 1.13
CA ASP A 96 -11.74 23.64 2.13
C ASP A 96 -12.02 24.07 3.58
N GLU A 97 -12.05 25.38 3.90
CA GLU A 97 -12.25 25.81 5.30
C GLU A 97 -13.64 25.42 5.84
N THR A 98 -14.68 25.46 5.01
CA THR A 98 -16.03 25.01 5.39
C THR A 98 -16.07 23.49 5.61
N LEU A 99 -15.35 22.74 4.77
CA LEU A 99 -15.20 21.30 4.87
C LEU A 99 -14.48 20.91 6.17
N TYR A 100 -13.39 21.59 6.51
CA TYR A 100 -12.61 21.27 7.72
C TYR A 100 -13.38 21.57 9.01
N ASN A 101 -14.32 22.52 8.98
CA ASN A 101 -15.24 22.79 10.10
C ASN A 101 -16.47 21.87 10.13
N ASN A 102 -16.67 21.02 9.13
CA ASN A 102 -17.82 20.11 9.06
C ASN A 102 -17.61 18.89 9.98
N THR A 103 -18.47 18.73 11.00
CA THR A 103 -18.36 17.66 12.00
C THR A 103 -18.44 16.24 11.41
N ASN A 104 -19.18 16.04 10.31
CA ASN A 104 -19.24 14.75 9.62
C ASN A 104 -17.92 14.44 8.92
N PHE A 105 -17.32 15.42 8.24
CA PHE A 105 -15.97 15.27 7.66
C PHE A 105 -14.94 14.94 8.75
N GLN A 106 -14.91 15.73 9.82
CA GLN A 106 -14.00 15.54 10.95
C GLN A 106 -14.12 14.13 11.54
N SER A 107 -15.35 13.69 11.82
CA SER A 107 -15.63 12.37 12.39
C SER A 107 -15.15 11.24 11.48
N LYS A 108 -15.33 11.34 10.16
CA LYS A 108 -14.85 10.32 9.20
C LYS A 108 -13.32 10.26 9.15
N ILE A 109 -12.64 11.41 9.13
CA ILE A 109 -11.16 11.46 9.15
C ILE A 109 -10.63 10.81 10.42
N GLY A 110 -11.15 11.21 11.59
CA GLY A 110 -10.74 10.65 12.87
C GLY A 110 -11.07 9.16 13.01
N GLU A 111 -12.26 8.73 12.58
CA GLU A 111 -12.68 7.33 12.63
C GLU A 111 -11.72 6.44 11.82
N MET A 112 -11.32 6.85 10.61
CA MET A 112 -10.35 6.06 9.83
C MET A 112 -9.01 5.92 10.54
N ILE A 113 -8.50 7.00 11.16
CA ILE A 113 -7.24 6.97 11.91
C ILE A 113 -7.36 5.99 13.09
N LEU A 114 -8.44 6.09 13.87
CA LEU A 114 -8.68 5.23 15.03
C LEU A 114 -8.81 3.75 14.64
N ILE A 115 -9.57 3.46 13.58
CA ILE A 115 -9.76 2.08 13.11
C ILE A 115 -8.43 1.47 12.63
N LEU A 116 -7.61 2.22 11.89
CA LEU A 116 -6.32 1.70 11.42
C LEU A 116 -5.33 1.53 12.58
N HIS A 117 -5.33 2.48 13.52
CA HIS A 117 -4.51 2.40 14.72
C HIS A 117 -4.87 1.18 15.57
N ASP A 118 -6.15 0.84 15.73
CA ASP A 118 -6.58 -0.28 16.58
C ASP A 118 -6.62 -1.64 15.86
N ALA A 119 -6.51 -1.63 14.53
CA ALA A 119 -6.50 -2.85 13.74
C ALA A 119 -5.38 -3.82 14.18
N PRO A 120 -5.63 -5.14 14.13
CA PRO A 120 -4.60 -6.13 14.38
C PRO A 120 -3.50 -6.03 13.31
N LYS A 121 -2.26 -5.90 13.78
CA LYS A 121 -1.09 -5.79 12.90
C LYS A 121 -0.61 -7.16 12.50
N HIS A 122 -0.06 -7.23 11.30
CA HIS A 122 0.46 -8.45 10.72
C HIS A 122 1.71 -8.13 9.90
N PRO A 123 2.77 -8.96 9.96
CA PRO A 123 3.96 -8.80 9.15
C PRO A 123 3.66 -8.54 7.67
N LYS A 124 4.40 -7.58 7.12
CA LYS A 124 4.37 -7.21 5.70
C LYS A 124 4.64 -8.42 4.81
N LEU A 125 3.94 -8.48 3.68
CA LEU A 125 4.21 -9.47 2.65
C LEU A 125 5.60 -9.26 2.03
N THR A 126 6.43 -10.30 2.03
CA THR A 126 7.75 -10.29 1.40
C THR A 126 7.69 -11.06 0.09
N TRP A 127 8.09 -10.41 -1.00
CA TRP A 127 8.21 -11.05 -2.31
C TRP A 127 9.53 -11.81 -2.39
N PRO A 128 9.53 -13.09 -2.80
CA PRO A 128 10.77 -13.84 -2.98
C PRO A 128 11.61 -13.27 -4.12
N LYS A 129 12.91 -13.58 -4.11
CA LYS A 129 13.78 -13.33 -5.26
C LYS A 129 13.59 -14.47 -6.27
N VAL A 130 13.66 -14.13 -7.55
CA VAL A 130 13.61 -15.09 -8.66
C VAL A 130 14.98 -15.06 -9.32
N GLY A 131 15.59 -16.23 -9.47
CA GLY A 131 16.92 -16.36 -10.07
C GLY A 131 16.86 -16.20 -11.59
N VAL A 132 17.93 -15.69 -12.21
CA VAL A 132 17.95 -15.45 -13.66
C VAL A 132 17.85 -16.76 -14.44
N GLU A 133 18.39 -17.84 -13.87
CA GLU A 133 18.38 -19.19 -14.40
C GLU A 133 16.98 -19.76 -14.60
N THR A 134 15.98 -19.31 -13.83
CA THR A 134 14.61 -19.82 -13.95
C THR A 134 13.91 -19.31 -15.20
N HIS A 135 14.51 -18.38 -15.93
CA HIS A 135 13.91 -17.78 -17.12
C HIS A 135 14.44 -18.35 -18.43
N ASN A 136 15.26 -19.40 -18.39
CA ASN A 136 15.68 -20.08 -19.60
C ASN A 136 14.59 -21.07 -20.07
N GLU A 137 14.54 -21.33 -21.37
CA GLU A 137 13.52 -22.22 -21.94
C GLU A 137 13.63 -23.65 -21.44
N SER A 138 14.85 -24.13 -21.13
CA SER A 138 15.07 -25.49 -20.64
C SER A 138 14.44 -25.70 -19.27
N TRP A 139 14.54 -24.72 -18.37
CA TRP A 139 13.89 -24.75 -17.07
C TRP A 139 12.37 -24.72 -17.22
N ILE A 140 11.85 -23.83 -18.07
CA ILE A 140 10.42 -23.72 -18.35
C ILE A 140 9.84 -25.04 -18.88
N ARG A 141 10.52 -25.68 -19.85
CA ARG A 141 10.11 -26.98 -20.40
C ARG A 141 10.15 -28.09 -19.36
N GLY A 142 11.08 -28.03 -18.41
CA GLY A 142 11.20 -29.00 -17.31
C GLY A 142 10.07 -28.93 -16.26
N LEU A 143 9.19 -27.93 -16.33
CA LEU A 143 8.18 -27.65 -15.30
C LEU A 143 6.76 -28.07 -15.66
N GLU A 144 6.53 -28.69 -16.82
CA GLU A 144 5.22 -29.22 -17.21
C GLU A 144 4.83 -30.47 -16.38
N SER A 145 4.86 -30.35 -15.05
CA SER A 145 4.57 -31.41 -14.08
C SER A 145 3.26 -31.19 -13.31
N ALA A 146 2.74 -29.96 -13.29
CA ALA A 146 1.46 -29.66 -12.63
C ALA A 146 0.28 -30.20 -13.45
N ILE A 147 -0.59 -30.93 -12.77
CA ILE A 147 -1.84 -31.45 -13.34
C ILE A 147 -2.72 -30.28 -13.77
N ASP A 148 -3.35 -30.43 -14.93
CA ASP A 148 -4.27 -29.43 -15.44
C ASP A 148 -5.48 -29.28 -14.52
N THR A 149 -5.80 -28.04 -14.14
CA THR A 149 -6.88 -27.75 -13.19
C THR A 149 -8.09 -27.14 -13.90
N GLU A 150 -9.30 -27.48 -13.44
CA GLU A 150 -10.54 -26.89 -13.98
C GLU A 150 -10.57 -25.36 -13.81
N ILE A 151 -9.98 -24.85 -12.72
CA ILE A 151 -9.82 -23.41 -12.47
C ILE A 151 -9.03 -22.75 -13.61
N VAL A 152 -7.87 -23.29 -13.97
CA VAL A 152 -7.03 -22.70 -15.01
C VAL A 152 -7.72 -22.78 -16.37
N ASN A 153 -8.41 -23.88 -16.66
CA ASN A 153 -9.18 -24.04 -17.90
C ASN A 153 -10.31 -23.01 -18.06
N LYS A 154 -10.85 -22.45 -16.96
CA LYS A 154 -11.82 -21.34 -17.02
C LYS A 154 -11.17 -20.00 -17.36
N VAL A 155 -9.94 -19.79 -16.90
CA VAL A 155 -9.26 -18.48 -16.90
C VAL A 155 -8.33 -18.30 -18.10
N TRP A 156 -7.57 -19.33 -18.46
CA TRP A 156 -6.64 -19.34 -19.58
C TRP A 156 -7.38 -19.45 -20.91
N LYS A 157 -6.95 -18.68 -21.91
CA LYS A 157 -7.53 -18.64 -23.26
C LYS A 157 -6.44 -18.90 -24.30
N PRO A 158 -6.50 -20.02 -25.04
CA PRO A 158 -5.49 -20.36 -26.05
C PRO A 158 -5.25 -19.26 -27.09
N ASP A 159 -6.30 -18.54 -27.47
CA ASP A 159 -6.25 -17.55 -28.56
C ASP A 159 -5.52 -16.25 -28.18
N GLY A 160 -5.24 -16.02 -26.90
CA GLY A 160 -4.66 -14.76 -26.44
C GLY A 160 -3.67 -14.87 -25.27
N ASP A 161 -3.57 -16.02 -24.61
CA ASP A 161 -2.59 -16.24 -23.56
C ASP A 161 -1.48 -17.18 -24.04
N LEU A 162 -0.23 -16.82 -23.76
CA LEU A 162 0.89 -17.73 -24.00
C LEU A 162 0.80 -18.97 -23.10
N LYS A 163 1.30 -20.10 -23.60
CA LYS A 163 1.27 -21.41 -22.90
C LYS A 163 1.89 -21.35 -21.49
N ILE A 164 2.91 -20.50 -21.29
CA ILE A 164 3.53 -20.29 -19.98
C ILE A 164 2.53 -19.85 -18.90
N LEU A 165 1.50 -19.08 -19.25
CA LEU A 165 0.46 -18.70 -18.30
C LEU A 165 -0.36 -19.91 -17.85
N LYS A 166 -0.61 -20.89 -18.72
CA LYS A 166 -1.27 -22.15 -18.34
C LYS A 166 -0.42 -22.92 -17.32
N THR A 167 0.88 -23.08 -17.59
CA THR A 167 1.82 -23.77 -16.69
C THR A 167 1.89 -23.10 -15.33
N VAL A 168 2.11 -21.78 -15.31
CA VAL A 168 2.13 -20.97 -14.08
C VAL A 168 0.81 -21.04 -13.34
N GLY A 169 -0.32 -20.96 -14.05
CA GLY A 169 -1.65 -21.05 -13.44
C GLY A 169 -1.84 -22.37 -12.69
N ASN A 170 -1.46 -23.49 -13.31
CA ASN A 170 -1.58 -24.81 -12.70
C ASN A 170 -0.65 -24.96 -11.49
N GLU A 171 0.58 -24.46 -11.58
CA GLU A 171 1.51 -24.42 -10.45
C GLU A 171 0.97 -23.54 -9.30
N ILE A 172 0.40 -22.38 -9.59
CA ILE A 172 -0.23 -21.54 -8.57
C ILE A 172 -1.41 -22.27 -7.91
N CYS A 173 -2.32 -22.88 -8.68
CA CYS A 173 -3.46 -23.61 -8.12
C CYS A 173 -3.01 -24.77 -7.22
N LYS A 174 -2.00 -25.55 -7.64
CA LYS A 174 -1.38 -26.59 -6.82
C LYS A 174 -0.84 -26.02 -5.51
N ASN A 175 -0.02 -24.97 -5.58
CA ASN A 175 0.59 -24.38 -4.38
C ASN A 175 -0.43 -23.66 -3.47
N LEU A 176 -1.54 -23.15 -4.01
CA LEU A 176 -2.67 -22.65 -3.22
C LEU A 176 -3.37 -23.78 -2.46
N ALA A 177 -3.60 -24.93 -3.12
CA ALA A 177 -4.17 -26.12 -2.49
C ALA A 177 -3.25 -26.70 -1.40
N ASP A 178 -1.94 -26.64 -1.60
CA ASP A 178 -0.91 -27.03 -0.63
C ASP A 178 -0.67 -25.94 0.45
N HIS A 179 -1.37 -24.81 0.38
CA HIS A 179 -1.22 -23.66 1.27
C HIS A 179 0.22 -23.08 1.33
N SER A 180 0.97 -23.20 0.23
CA SER A 180 2.36 -22.75 0.12
C SER A 180 2.43 -21.32 -0.44
N LEU A 181 2.22 -20.34 0.44
CA LEU A 181 2.24 -18.91 0.05
C LEU A 181 3.56 -18.50 -0.63
N GLU A 182 4.70 -18.93 -0.11
CA GLU A 182 6.01 -18.56 -0.66
C GLU A 182 6.14 -18.99 -2.13
N ARG A 183 5.71 -20.21 -2.46
CA ARG A 183 5.73 -20.72 -3.84
C ARG A 183 4.72 -20.00 -4.74
N VAL A 184 3.53 -19.68 -4.22
CA VAL A 184 2.56 -18.85 -4.97
C VAL A 184 3.16 -17.48 -5.29
N LEU A 185 3.77 -16.81 -4.32
CA LEU A 185 4.42 -15.51 -4.53
C LEU A 185 5.64 -15.61 -5.46
N PHE A 186 6.38 -16.71 -5.42
CA PHE A 186 7.45 -16.99 -6.38
C PHE A 186 6.92 -17.03 -7.80
N TRP A 187 5.89 -17.84 -8.07
CA TRP A 187 5.29 -17.93 -9.41
C TRP A 187 4.74 -16.59 -9.88
N MET A 188 4.04 -15.86 -9.01
CA MET A 188 3.58 -14.51 -9.33
C MET A 188 4.73 -13.58 -9.70
N LYS A 189 5.82 -13.57 -8.92
CA LYS A 189 7.00 -12.73 -9.15
C LYS A 189 7.69 -13.10 -10.46
N PHE A 190 7.88 -14.40 -10.69
CA PHE A 190 8.44 -14.95 -11.93
C PHE A 190 7.67 -14.46 -13.14
N THR A 191 6.33 -14.57 -13.15
CA THR A 191 5.52 -14.15 -14.29
C THR A 191 5.55 -12.65 -14.53
N TYR A 192 5.63 -11.83 -13.47
CA TYR A 192 5.82 -10.37 -13.65
C TYR A 192 7.17 -10.03 -14.28
N GLU A 193 8.22 -10.79 -13.97
CA GLU A 193 9.53 -10.62 -14.58
C GLU A 193 9.55 -11.08 -16.03
N GLU A 194 8.91 -12.22 -16.33
CA GLU A 194 8.70 -12.70 -17.70
C GLU A 194 7.90 -11.71 -18.55
N GLU A 195 6.79 -11.18 -18.02
CA GLU A 195 6.01 -10.13 -18.68
C GLU A 195 6.86 -8.90 -19.02
N SER A 196 7.76 -8.53 -18.12
CA SER A 196 8.66 -7.40 -18.33
C SER A 196 9.73 -7.69 -19.38
N LYS A 197 10.18 -8.95 -19.52
CA LYS A 197 11.12 -9.38 -20.57
C LYS A 197 10.46 -9.41 -21.93
N VAL A 198 9.32 -10.09 -22.04
CA VAL A 198 8.56 -10.21 -23.30
C VAL A 198 8.18 -8.82 -23.85
N LYS A 199 7.78 -7.89 -22.98
CA LYS A 199 7.50 -6.50 -23.36
C LYS A 199 8.72 -5.75 -23.91
N LYS A 200 9.92 -6.04 -23.41
CA LYS A 200 11.18 -5.43 -23.90
C LYS A 200 11.62 -6.03 -25.23
N GLU A 201 11.53 -7.34 -25.39
CA GLU A 201 12.01 -8.05 -26.58
C GLU A 201 11.10 -7.79 -27.80
N ASN A 202 9.78 -7.79 -27.59
CA ASN A 202 8.81 -7.79 -28.70
C ASN A 202 8.03 -6.49 -28.86
N SER A 203 8.41 -5.42 -28.13
CA SER A 203 7.89 -4.03 -28.16
C SER A 203 6.36 -3.80 -28.03
N LYS A 204 5.51 -4.82 -28.17
CA LYS A 204 4.03 -4.76 -28.02
C LYS A 204 3.39 -6.07 -27.53
N ASN A 205 4.12 -7.18 -27.49
CA ASN A 205 3.59 -8.44 -27.00
C ASN A 205 3.63 -8.50 -25.47
N SER A 206 2.55 -9.01 -24.89
CA SER A 206 2.40 -9.34 -23.47
C SER A 206 2.26 -10.87 -23.37
N LEU A 207 2.44 -11.44 -22.18
CA LEU A 207 2.08 -12.84 -21.94
C LEU A 207 0.58 -13.10 -22.17
N SER A 208 -0.25 -12.05 -22.15
CA SER A 208 -1.68 -12.11 -22.42
C SER A 208 -2.15 -10.90 -23.24
N THR A 209 -2.87 -11.17 -24.32
CA THR A 209 -3.63 -10.16 -25.10
C THR A 209 -5.13 -10.17 -24.79
N VAL A 210 -5.58 -11.09 -23.93
CA VAL A 210 -7.00 -11.23 -23.56
C VAL A 210 -7.43 -10.03 -22.70
N ASP A 211 -8.50 -9.35 -23.10
CA ASP A 211 -9.11 -8.31 -22.27
C ASP A 211 -9.92 -8.94 -21.13
N ARG A 212 -9.37 -8.83 -19.93
CA ARG A 212 -10.00 -9.27 -18.68
C ARG A 212 -10.55 -8.09 -17.87
N SER A 213 -10.42 -6.88 -18.38
CA SER A 213 -10.85 -5.67 -17.69
C SER A 213 -12.32 -5.39 -18.03
N SER A 214 -13.16 -5.16 -17.02
CA SER A 214 -14.60 -4.91 -17.22
C SER A 214 -14.91 -3.50 -17.77
N GLY A 215 -13.91 -2.72 -18.21
CA GLY A 215 -14.01 -1.27 -18.40
C GLY A 215 -13.49 -0.68 -19.72
N GLY A 216 -12.97 -1.49 -20.66
CA GLY A 216 -12.57 -1.05 -22.00
C GLY A 216 -11.29 -0.18 -22.08
N LYS A 217 -10.52 -0.41 -23.16
CA LYS A 217 -9.14 0.08 -23.42
C LYS A 217 -8.08 -0.53 -22.51
N SER A 218 -8.00 -1.85 -22.68
CA SER A 218 -7.09 -2.89 -22.17
C SER A 218 -5.95 -2.51 -21.21
N LYS A 219 -5.92 -3.23 -20.08
CA LYS A 219 -4.73 -3.45 -19.27
C LYS A 219 -4.26 -4.89 -19.50
N ASN A 220 -3.61 -5.10 -20.65
CA ASN A 220 -2.91 -6.33 -21.05
C ASN A 220 -1.78 -6.61 -20.05
N GLU A 221 -2.17 -7.08 -18.87
CA GLU A 221 -1.29 -7.27 -17.75
C GLU A 221 -1.65 -8.58 -17.06
N VAL A 222 -0.60 -9.34 -16.78
CA VAL A 222 -0.62 -10.56 -15.96
C VAL A 222 -1.37 -10.36 -14.63
N GLY A 223 -1.44 -9.14 -14.09
CA GLY A 223 -2.22 -8.86 -12.88
C GLY A 223 -3.70 -9.22 -13.02
N TYR A 224 -4.33 -9.00 -14.18
CA TYR A 224 -5.72 -9.38 -14.39
C TYR A 224 -5.90 -10.89 -14.60
N TYR A 225 -4.88 -11.57 -15.14
CA TYR A 225 -4.84 -13.03 -15.17
C TYR A 225 -4.87 -13.61 -13.75
N PHE A 226 -4.00 -13.12 -12.85
CA PHE A 226 -3.99 -13.52 -11.44
C PHE A 226 -5.29 -13.18 -10.72
N LEU A 227 -5.88 -12.00 -10.98
CA LEU A 227 -7.16 -11.62 -10.40
C LEU A 227 -8.26 -12.64 -10.76
N SER A 228 -8.35 -13.03 -12.03
CA SER A 228 -9.32 -14.03 -12.49
C SER A 228 -9.04 -15.41 -11.90
N LEU A 229 -7.77 -15.82 -11.85
CA LEU A 229 -7.35 -17.09 -11.25
C LEU A 229 -7.74 -17.18 -9.77
N PHE A 230 -7.43 -16.13 -9.00
CA PHE A 230 -7.76 -16.05 -7.58
C PHE A 230 -9.27 -15.96 -7.33
N SER A 231 -10.02 -15.30 -8.22
CA SER A 231 -11.48 -15.27 -8.15
C SER A 231 -12.10 -16.66 -8.33
N GLU A 232 -11.65 -17.43 -9.33
CA GLU A 232 -12.13 -18.80 -9.53
C GLU A 232 -11.69 -19.74 -8.40
N PHE A 233 -10.46 -19.62 -7.90
CA PHE A 233 -9.98 -20.39 -6.75
C PHE A 233 -10.77 -20.07 -5.47
N TYR A 234 -11.06 -18.79 -5.22
CA TYR A 234 -11.93 -18.37 -4.12
C TYR A 234 -13.31 -19.05 -4.20
N LYS A 235 -13.94 -19.06 -5.39
CA LYS A 235 -15.24 -19.70 -5.59
C LYS A 235 -15.19 -21.19 -5.27
N GLU A 236 -14.11 -21.88 -5.62
CA GLU A 236 -13.93 -23.30 -5.28
C GLU A 236 -13.85 -23.51 -3.76
N LEU A 237 -12.99 -22.75 -3.06
CA LEU A 237 -12.87 -22.82 -1.60
C LEU A 237 -14.20 -22.49 -0.91
N ALA A 238 -14.93 -21.47 -1.40
CA ALA A 238 -16.21 -21.05 -0.84
C ALA A 238 -17.28 -22.13 -1.01
N LYS A 239 -17.35 -22.78 -2.19
CA LYS A 239 -18.23 -23.93 -2.43
C LYS A 239 -17.94 -25.09 -1.46
N LYS A 240 -16.66 -25.31 -1.13
CA LYS A 240 -16.20 -26.30 -0.14
C LYS A 240 -16.33 -25.82 1.32
N GLN A 241 -16.89 -24.63 1.55
CA GLN A 241 -16.99 -23.97 2.87
C GLN A 241 -15.65 -23.77 3.59
N GLN A 242 -14.54 -23.78 2.86
CA GLN A 242 -13.19 -23.58 3.40
C GLN A 242 -12.89 -22.09 3.60
N ILE A 243 -13.68 -21.18 3.03
CA ILE A 243 -13.51 -19.73 3.21
C ILE A 243 -14.86 -19.02 3.24
N ARG A 244 -15.01 -18.05 4.14
CA ARG A 244 -16.21 -17.23 4.36
C ARG A 244 -15.82 -15.74 4.44
N MET A 245 -15.21 -15.23 3.37
CA MET A 245 -14.74 -13.84 3.26
C MET A 245 -15.24 -13.19 1.96
N HIS A 246 -16.52 -13.40 1.61
CA HIS A 246 -17.01 -13.06 0.29
C HIS A 246 -16.97 -11.55 0.05
N GLU A 247 -17.46 -10.77 1.01
CA GLU A 247 -17.50 -9.31 0.92
C GLU A 247 -16.08 -8.72 0.90
N GLU A 248 -15.19 -9.22 1.75
CA GLU A 248 -13.81 -8.76 1.81
C GLU A 248 -13.08 -9.08 0.51
N PHE A 249 -13.20 -10.31 0.00
CA PHE A 249 -12.54 -10.73 -1.23
C PHE A 249 -13.07 -9.99 -2.46
N LEU A 250 -14.39 -9.79 -2.55
CA LEU A 250 -14.99 -8.95 -3.59
C LEU A 250 -14.49 -7.50 -3.51
N SER A 251 -14.39 -6.93 -2.31
CA SER A 251 -13.88 -5.59 -2.14
C SER A 251 -12.43 -5.45 -2.63
N LEU A 252 -11.56 -6.44 -2.39
CA LEU A 252 -10.20 -6.44 -2.95
C LEU A 252 -10.22 -6.50 -4.49
N ILE A 253 -11.14 -7.27 -5.09
CA ILE A 253 -11.32 -7.32 -6.55
C ILE A 253 -11.74 -5.95 -7.09
N GLU A 254 -12.69 -5.29 -6.45
CA GLU A 254 -13.14 -3.95 -6.84
C GLU A 254 -12.03 -2.91 -6.73
N ILE A 255 -11.27 -2.91 -5.62
CA ILE A 255 -10.13 -2.03 -5.41
C ILE A 255 -9.06 -2.27 -6.48
N PHE A 256 -8.78 -3.52 -6.83
CA PHE A 256 -7.84 -3.84 -7.91
C PHE A 256 -8.29 -3.26 -9.25
N ARG A 257 -9.59 -3.40 -9.57
CA ARG A 257 -10.18 -2.94 -10.83
C ARG A 257 -10.32 -1.42 -10.90
N ALA A 258 -10.41 -0.75 -9.76
CA ALA A 258 -10.57 0.70 -9.70
C ALA A 258 -9.48 1.45 -10.48
N HIS A 259 -9.89 2.54 -11.12
CA HIS A 259 -9.04 3.49 -11.83
C HIS A 259 -8.65 4.66 -10.93
N ASP A 260 -8.19 4.33 -9.74
CA ASP A 260 -7.74 5.32 -8.77
C ASP A 260 -6.26 5.64 -9.00
N LEU A 261 -5.93 6.93 -9.15
CA LEU A 261 -4.54 7.41 -9.30
C LEU A 261 -3.66 7.07 -8.09
N ARG A 262 -4.27 6.82 -6.92
CA ARG A 262 -3.57 6.35 -5.71
C ARG A 262 -3.04 4.93 -5.87
N PHE A 263 -3.65 4.11 -6.72
CA PHE A 263 -3.33 2.69 -6.88
C PHE A 263 -2.26 2.45 -7.95
N THR A 264 -1.00 2.59 -7.53
CA THR A 264 0.17 2.26 -8.34
C THR A 264 0.23 0.76 -8.70
N ASN A 265 1.03 0.40 -9.72
CA ASN A 265 1.25 -1.01 -10.06
C ASN A 265 1.85 -1.82 -8.90
N SER A 266 2.69 -1.19 -8.06
CA SER A 266 3.22 -1.81 -6.85
C SER A 266 2.12 -2.10 -5.83
N PHE A 267 1.18 -1.16 -5.64
CA PHE A 267 0.01 -1.35 -4.79
C PHE A 267 -0.85 -2.51 -5.30
N LYS A 268 -1.18 -2.53 -6.59
CA LYS A 268 -1.98 -3.59 -7.21
C LYS A 268 -1.32 -4.97 -7.10
N ARG A 269 0.00 -5.04 -7.29
CA ARG A 269 0.78 -6.26 -7.08
C ARG A 269 0.68 -6.74 -5.63
N ASN A 270 0.89 -5.85 -4.65
CA ASN A 270 0.78 -6.19 -3.24
C ASN A 270 -0.65 -6.59 -2.83
N LEU A 271 -1.67 -5.99 -3.45
CA LEU A 271 -3.07 -6.36 -3.26
C LEU A 271 -3.35 -7.79 -3.73
N LEU A 272 -2.83 -8.19 -4.90
CA LEU A 272 -2.88 -9.58 -5.35
C LEU A 272 -2.11 -10.52 -4.41
N GLY A 273 -0.97 -10.07 -3.88
CA GLY A 273 -0.23 -10.81 -2.87
C GLY A 273 -1.03 -11.03 -1.58
N LEU A 274 -1.83 -10.04 -1.15
CA LEU A 274 -2.80 -10.21 -0.05
C LEU A 274 -3.89 -11.22 -0.42
N MET A 275 -4.43 -11.17 -1.64
CA MET A 275 -5.41 -12.16 -2.09
C MET A 275 -4.84 -13.59 -2.07
N ALA A 276 -3.61 -13.78 -2.57
CA ALA A 276 -2.91 -15.06 -2.48
C ALA A 276 -2.75 -15.52 -1.02
N ARG A 277 -2.35 -14.62 -0.14
CA ARG A 277 -2.24 -14.89 1.31
C ARG A 277 -3.57 -15.33 1.91
N ILE A 278 -4.66 -14.65 1.57
CA ILE A 278 -6.02 -15.02 2.02
C ILE A 278 -6.36 -16.44 1.58
N LEU A 279 -6.12 -16.77 0.31
CA LEU A 279 -6.41 -18.09 -0.25
C LEU A 279 -5.55 -19.20 0.36
N CYS A 280 -4.30 -18.92 0.76
CA CYS A 280 -3.43 -19.89 1.43
C CYS A 280 -3.74 -20.06 2.93
N GLU A 281 -3.93 -18.96 3.66
CA GLU A 281 -3.91 -18.98 5.13
C GLU A 281 -5.31 -19.12 5.74
N VAL A 282 -6.34 -18.46 5.19
CA VAL A 282 -7.70 -18.44 5.79
C VAL A 282 -8.34 -19.82 5.85
N PRO A 283 -8.20 -20.71 4.84
CA PRO A 283 -8.72 -22.08 4.95
C PRO A 283 -8.20 -22.88 6.14
N ARG A 284 -7.06 -22.46 6.70
CA ARG A 284 -6.43 -23.11 7.85
C ARG A 284 -6.85 -22.48 9.19
N TRP A 285 -7.63 -21.41 9.17
CA TRP A 285 -8.09 -20.77 10.39
C TRP A 285 -9.17 -21.62 11.07
N LYS A 286 -9.19 -21.59 12.41
CA LYS A 286 -10.25 -22.23 13.20
C LYS A 286 -11.64 -21.73 12.78
N ILE A 287 -11.74 -20.44 12.50
CA ILE A 287 -12.93 -19.81 11.92
C ILE A 287 -12.48 -19.17 10.60
N PRO A 288 -12.82 -19.74 9.43
CA PRO A 288 -12.35 -19.24 8.14
C PRO A 288 -13.15 -18.01 7.69
N ALA A 289 -13.27 -17.00 8.55
CA ALA A 289 -13.97 -15.75 8.32
C ALA A 289 -13.15 -14.58 8.87
N ALA A 290 -13.37 -13.38 8.35
CA ALA A 290 -12.69 -12.20 8.86
C ALA A 290 -13.20 -11.82 10.25
N ASN A 291 -12.29 -11.37 11.10
CA ASN A 291 -12.63 -10.82 12.42
C ASN A 291 -13.43 -9.53 12.27
N SER A 292 -14.18 -9.16 13.31
CA SER A 292 -14.82 -7.84 13.38
C SER A 292 -13.76 -6.74 13.22
N LEU A 293 -14.09 -5.71 12.43
CA LEU A 293 -13.21 -4.56 12.22
C LEU A 293 -12.99 -3.79 13.52
N VAL A 294 -14.05 -3.66 14.32
CA VAL A 294 -14.05 -2.95 15.59
C VAL A 294 -14.28 -3.95 16.72
N LYS A 295 -13.38 -3.96 17.70
CA LYS A 295 -13.50 -4.82 18.88
C LYS A 295 -14.59 -4.31 19.83
N ASP A 296 -14.57 -3.02 20.12
CA ASP A 296 -15.53 -2.34 20.99
C ASP A 296 -16.10 -1.08 20.30
N PRO A 297 -17.32 -1.16 19.75
CA PRO A 297 -17.96 -0.02 19.09
C PRO A 297 -18.22 1.17 20.02
N VAL A 298 -18.43 0.94 21.32
CA VAL A 298 -18.72 2.01 22.29
C VAL A 298 -17.47 2.84 22.55
N VAL A 299 -16.32 2.19 22.70
CA VAL A 299 -15.03 2.87 22.88
C VAL A 299 -14.69 3.72 21.66
N ILE A 300 -14.82 3.17 20.45
CA ILE A 300 -14.59 3.94 19.21
C ILE A 300 -15.57 5.11 19.11
N SER A 301 -16.87 4.91 19.39
CA SER A 301 -17.87 5.98 19.33
C SER A 301 -17.51 7.14 20.27
N ARG A 302 -17.09 6.85 21.51
CA ARG A 302 -16.62 7.86 22.47
C ARG A 302 -15.36 8.58 22.01
N ALA A 303 -14.41 7.86 21.41
CA ALA A 303 -13.19 8.46 20.87
C ALA A 303 -13.50 9.41 19.69
N ILE A 304 -14.43 9.03 18.80
CA ILE A 304 -14.87 9.88 17.67
C ILE A 304 -15.45 11.21 18.17
N GLN A 305 -16.18 11.22 19.28
CA GLN A 305 -16.71 12.46 19.87
C GLN A 305 -15.62 13.46 20.31
N GLN A 306 -14.37 13.01 20.50
CA GLN A 306 -13.25 13.88 20.86
C GLN A 306 -12.52 14.45 19.63
N ILE A 307 -12.75 13.91 18.43
CA ILE A 307 -12.06 14.30 17.19
C ILE A 307 -12.19 15.80 16.86
N PRO A 308 -13.37 16.44 17.03
CA PRO A 308 -13.50 17.87 16.75
C PRO A 308 -12.51 18.76 17.53
N LYS A 309 -12.05 18.32 18.71
CA LYS A 309 -11.06 19.07 19.50
C LYS A 309 -9.70 19.16 18.79
N PHE A 310 -9.26 18.08 18.16
CA PHE A 310 -8.02 18.05 17.39
C PHE A 310 -8.12 18.90 16.12
N PHE A 311 -9.29 18.90 15.46
CA PHE A 311 -9.52 19.83 14.35
C PHE A 311 -9.50 21.28 14.83
N HIS A 312 -10.13 21.60 15.95
CA HIS A 312 -10.11 22.95 16.50
C HIS A 312 -8.67 23.41 16.79
N GLU A 313 -7.85 22.56 17.42
CA GLU A 313 -6.42 22.83 17.65
C GLU A 313 -5.68 23.16 16.34
N VAL A 314 -5.83 22.34 15.30
CA VAL A 314 -5.16 22.55 14.00
C VAL A 314 -5.69 23.79 13.28
N LEU A 315 -6.99 24.06 13.36
CA LEU A 315 -7.64 25.16 12.66
C LEU A 315 -7.40 26.54 13.31
N GLN A 316 -6.91 26.59 14.55
CA GLN A 316 -6.45 27.84 15.18
C GLN A 316 -5.26 28.46 14.44
N TYR A 317 -4.49 27.66 13.72
CA TYR A 317 -3.39 28.13 12.87
C TYR A 317 -3.92 28.68 11.53
N PRO A 318 -3.25 29.69 10.94
CA PRO A 318 -3.69 30.30 9.69
C PRO A 318 -3.71 29.28 8.54
N SER A 319 -4.65 29.46 7.62
CA SER A 319 -4.76 28.59 6.44
C SER A 319 -3.52 28.71 5.56
N VAL A 320 -3.10 27.59 4.98
CA VAL A 320 -1.92 27.51 4.10
C VAL A 320 -2.37 27.50 2.63
N SER A 321 -2.50 28.67 2.02
CA SER A 321 -2.88 28.80 0.61
C SER A 321 -1.65 28.75 -0.31
N SER A 322 -0.99 27.59 -0.45
CA SER A 322 0.03 27.43 -1.48
C SER A 322 -0.19 26.16 -2.29
N GLY A 323 -0.52 26.31 -3.58
CA GLY A 323 -0.61 25.17 -4.51
C GLY A 323 0.71 24.36 -4.61
N ASN A 324 1.82 24.96 -4.18
CA ASN A 324 3.13 24.31 -4.07
C ASN A 324 3.20 23.32 -2.88
N LEU A 325 2.53 23.58 -1.75
CA LEU A 325 2.46 22.67 -0.61
C LEU A 325 1.70 21.39 -0.97
N SER A 326 0.54 21.51 -1.63
CA SER A 326 -0.22 20.33 -2.08
C SER A 326 0.57 19.47 -3.07
N LYS A 327 1.41 20.08 -3.93
CA LYS A 327 2.33 19.34 -4.82
C LYS A 327 3.45 18.65 -4.05
N MET A 328 4.01 19.27 -3.01
CA MET A 328 5.01 18.65 -2.15
C MET A 328 4.43 17.50 -1.33
N LEU A 329 3.23 17.66 -0.77
CA LEU A 329 2.55 16.59 -0.04
C LEU A 329 2.29 15.38 -0.93
N LYS A 330 1.95 15.57 -2.21
CA LYS A 330 1.79 14.48 -3.19
C LYS A 330 3.08 13.73 -3.49
N LYS A 331 4.21 14.42 -3.50
CA LYS A 331 5.54 13.80 -3.62
C LYS A 331 5.94 13.37 -2.23
N LYS A 332 5.60 12.13 -1.84
CA LYS A 332 6.21 11.47 -0.66
C LYS A 332 7.71 11.70 -0.81
N GLY A 333 8.24 12.68 -0.08
CA GLY A 333 9.62 13.07 -0.22
C GLY A 333 10.39 11.78 -0.03
N LYS A 334 11.35 11.50 -0.91
CA LYS A 334 12.51 10.81 -0.39
C LYS A 334 12.90 11.71 0.77
N ILE A 335 12.64 11.26 2.00
CA ILE A 335 13.47 11.66 3.12
C ILE A 335 14.83 11.41 2.49
N ASP A 336 15.54 12.48 2.14
CA ASP A 336 16.97 12.35 1.98
C ASP A 336 17.32 11.67 3.28
N SER A 337 17.56 10.35 3.19
CA SER A 337 18.21 9.60 4.24
C SER A 337 19.24 10.59 4.68
N ILE A 338 19.17 11.06 5.93
CA ILE A 338 20.22 11.88 6.49
C ILE A 338 21.44 11.09 6.10
N LYS A 339 22.12 11.56 5.04
CA LYS A 339 23.38 11.02 4.67
C LYS A 339 24.08 11.44 5.93
N LYS A 340 24.40 10.45 6.78
CA LYS A 340 25.69 10.52 7.43
C LYS A 340 26.63 10.75 6.25
N ASP A 341 26.82 12.01 5.89
CA ASP A 341 28.02 12.47 5.25
C ASP A 341 29.09 12.25 6.31
N SER A 342 29.41 10.98 6.57
CA SER A 342 30.79 10.62 6.73
C SER A 342 31.40 10.83 5.35
N LYS A 343 31.61 12.09 4.96
CA LYS A 343 32.84 12.40 4.24
C LYS A 343 33.90 11.81 5.14
N LYS A 344 34.42 10.63 4.77
CA LYS A 344 35.74 10.22 5.25
C LYS A 344 36.62 11.37 4.82
N LEU A 345 36.98 12.24 5.76
CA LEU A 345 38.06 13.20 5.58
C LEU A 345 39.23 12.40 4.99
N SER A 346 39.89 12.94 3.96
CA SER A 346 41.08 12.28 3.43
C SER A 346 42.07 12.08 4.59
N MET A 347 42.99 11.11 4.50
CA MET A 347 44.00 10.96 5.56
C MET A 347 44.75 12.27 5.80
N GLU A 348 45.02 13.05 4.76
CA GLU A 348 45.67 14.36 4.89
C GLU A 348 44.84 15.34 5.72
N GLU A 349 43.53 15.42 5.49
CA GLU A 349 42.65 16.29 6.29
C GLU A 349 42.54 15.84 7.76
N GLN A 350 42.71 14.54 8.04
CA GLN A 350 42.75 14.01 9.41
C GLN A 350 44.08 14.32 10.11
N PHE A 351 45.20 14.27 9.38
CA PHE A 351 46.51 14.64 9.91
C PHE A 351 46.60 16.15 10.17
N GLU A 352 46.12 17.01 9.26
CA GLU A 352 46.08 18.45 9.50
C GLU A 352 45.22 18.82 10.72
N ALA A 353 44.06 18.16 10.89
CA ALA A 353 43.21 18.38 12.05
C ALA A 353 43.88 17.91 13.36
N PHE A 354 44.66 16.83 13.31
CA PHE A 354 45.42 16.32 14.44
C PHE A 354 46.58 17.24 14.82
N ASP A 355 47.37 17.68 13.83
CA ASP A 355 48.52 18.58 14.04
C ASP A 355 48.05 19.91 14.65
N LYS A 356 46.95 20.46 14.15
CA LYS A 356 46.36 21.69 14.66
C LYS A 356 45.82 21.54 16.09
N ALA A 357 45.28 20.37 16.44
CA ALA A 357 44.84 20.07 17.80
C ALA A 357 46.04 19.88 18.76
N MET A 358 47.13 19.28 18.27
CA MET A 358 48.39 19.14 19.00
C MET A 358 49.06 20.49 19.28
N GLU A 359 49.10 21.40 18.31
CA GLU A 359 49.65 22.74 18.50
C GLU A 359 48.88 23.52 19.59
N VAL A 360 47.55 23.40 19.61
CA VAL A 360 46.72 24.02 20.65
C VAL A 360 46.93 23.39 22.03
N TYR A 361 47.24 22.09 22.08
CA TYR A 361 47.53 21.39 23.33
C TYR A 361 48.92 21.74 23.87
N MET A 362 49.92 21.86 23.00
CA MET A 362 51.31 22.16 23.36
C MET A 362 51.56 23.65 23.65
N SER A 363 50.61 24.52 23.27
CA SER A 363 50.66 25.97 23.57
C SER A 363 49.89 26.35 24.85
N LYS A 364 49.34 25.37 25.57
CA LYS A 364 48.87 25.48 26.96
C LYS A 364 49.84 24.81 27.89
#